data_AF-A0A2H0SDW5-F1
#
_entry.id   AF-A0A2H0SDW5-F1
#
_cell.length_a   1.000
_cell.length_b   1.000
_cell.length_c   1.000
_cell.angle_alpha   90.00
_cell.angle_beta   90.00
_cell.angle_gamma   90.00
#
_symmetry.space_group_name_H-M   'P 1'
#
loop_
_entity.id
_entity.type
_entity.pdbx_description
1 polymer ?
#
loop_
_entity_poly.entity_id
_entity_poly.type
_entity_poly.pdbx_seq_one_letter_code
_entity_poly.pdbx_strand_id
1 'polypeptide(L)'
;MPNAKRIAIFSITYDPFIGGAEVAIKEVTNRLPDFEFDLFTTRMDLSLPDSERIGNVNVFRVGTGRLFLDKICYPWRASRLAMKMHAQNPYSVIHAIMANYAGLSALLFKKRAPSVPYILTLQSGDSDWFIRMRTWFWHPWYCQIYTKADIITAISNWLKDRSVRYGYKGDIEIIPNGVDIEKFDIQISDEERASIRKSWGACENDFVVITTSRLVY
;
A
#
# COMPACT_ATOMS: atom_id res chain seq x y z
N MET A 1 14.53 9.79 -25.13
CA MET A 1 14.61 9.72 -23.65
C MET A 1 14.94 8.28 -23.31
N PRO A 2 15.87 7.98 -22.38
CA PRO A 2 16.01 6.60 -21.91
C PRO A 2 14.63 6.14 -21.44
N ASN A 3 14.20 4.96 -21.88
CA ASN A 3 12.85 4.45 -21.66
C ASN A 3 12.61 4.37 -20.14
N ALA A 4 11.80 5.26 -19.58
CA ALA A 4 11.56 5.31 -18.14
C ALA A 4 11.04 3.93 -17.67
N LYS A 5 11.58 3.43 -16.56
CA LYS A 5 11.22 2.09 -16.09
C LYS A 5 9.80 2.13 -15.53
N ARG A 6 8.90 1.38 -16.17
CA ARG A 6 7.48 1.30 -15.79
C ARG A 6 7.29 0.30 -14.66
N ILE A 7 6.57 0.69 -13.62
CA ILE A 7 6.29 -0.12 -12.43
C ILE A 7 4.78 -0.32 -12.33
N ALA A 8 4.35 -1.58 -12.24
CA ALA A 8 2.95 -1.94 -12.00
C ALA A 8 2.70 -2.08 -10.50
N ILE A 9 2.05 -1.08 -9.91
CA ILE A 9 1.65 -1.09 -8.51
C ILE A 9 0.27 -1.72 -8.36
N PHE A 10 0.14 -2.70 -7.46
CA PHE A 10 -1.13 -3.28 -7.06
C PHE A 10 -1.45 -2.84 -5.63
N SER A 11 -2.55 -2.09 -5.48
CA SER A 11 -3.12 -1.70 -4.18
C SER A 11 -4.64 -1.83 -4.23
N ILE A 12 -5.29 -2.19 -3.13
CA ILE A 12 -6.76 -2.29 -3.10
C ILE A 12 -7.42 -0.94 -3.15
N THR A 13 -6.81 0.03 -2.46
CA THR A 13 -7.28 1.39 -2.29
C THR A 13 -6.16 2.36 -2.67
N TYR A 14 -6.59 3.53 -3.11
CA TYR A 14 -5.74 4.69 -3.35
C TYR A 14 -6.63 5.93 -3.23
N ASP A 15 -6.09 7.12 -3.48
CA ASP A 15 -6.82 8.38 -3.46
C ASP A 15 -8.19 8.27 -4.18
N PRO A 16 -9.30 8.81 -3.61
CA PRO A 16 -9.39 9.60 -2.37
C PRO A 16 -9.49 8.76 -1.09
N PHE A 17 -9.41 7.42 -1.17
CA PHE A 17 -9.46 6.56 0.01
C PHE A 17 -8.07 6.49 0.67
N ILE A 18 -7.87 7.27 1.74
CA ILE A 18 -6.56 7.45 2.36
C ILE A 18 -6.39 6.61 3.63
N GLY A 19 -5.31 5.83 3.66
CA GLY A 19 -4.75 5.18 4.83
C GLY A 19 -3.22 5.29 4.84
N GLY A 20 -2.57 4.61 5.78
CA GLY A 20 -1.10 4.65 5.89
C GLY A 20 -0.38 4.12 4.65
N ALA A 21 -0.91 3.06 4.03
CA ALA A 21 -0.34 2.46 2.83
C ALA A 21 -0.45 3.39 1.61
N GLU A 22 -1.59 4.07 1.45
CA GLU A 22 -1.83 4.99 0.33
C GLU A 22 -0.97 6.24 0.43
N VAL A 23 -0.79 6.78 1.65
CA VAL A 23 0.18 7.86 1.90
C VAL A 23 1.58 7.38 1.53
N ALA A 24 2.00 6.19 1.98
CA ALA A 24 3.32 5.67 1.66
C ALA A 24 3.54 5.51 0.15
N ILE A 25 2.55 5.00 -0.61
CA ILE A 25 2.63 4.94 -2.08
C ILE A 25 2.86 6.35 -2.64
N LYS A 26 2.01 7.32 -2.30
CA LYS A 26 2.08 8.69 -2.81
C LYS A 26 3.44 9.33 -2.53
N GLU A 27 3.93 9.22 -1.29
CA GLU A 27 5.20 9.80 -0.87
C GLU A 27 6.41 9.14 -1.57
N VAL A 28 6.39 7.82 -1.77
CA VAL A 28 7.44 7.09 -2.49
C VAL A 28 7.44 7.47 -3.97
N THR A 29 6.28 7.43 -4.64
CA THR A 29 6.19 7.68 -6.08
C THR A 29 6.53 9.12 -6.45
N ASN A 30 6.23 10.09 -5.58
CA ASN A 30 6.55 11.50 -5.80
C ASN A 30 8.06 11.80 -5.65
N ARG A 31 8.79 10.99 -4.87
CA ARG A 31 10.24 11.13 -4.67
C ARG A 31 11.08 10.35 -5.68
N LEU A 32 10.45 9.63 -6.59
CA LEU A 32 11.10 8.80 -7.60
C LEU A 32 10.65 9.22 -9.02
N PRO A 33 11.03 10.43 -9.49
CA PRO A 33 10.56 10.98 -10.77
C PRO A 33 11.10 10.23 -12.00
N ASP A 34 12.18 9.47 -11.86
CA ASP A 34 12.80 8.70 -12.96
C ASP A 34 12.01 7.44 -13.36
N PHE A 35 10.94 7.13 -12.62
CA PHE A 35 10.07 5.97 -12.84
C PHE A 35 8.66 6.39 -13.23
N GLU A 36 8.03 5.56 -14.06
CA GLU A 36 6.61 5.68 -14.38
C GLU A 36 5.82 4.67 -13.57
N PHE A 37 4.79 5.13 -12.86
CA PHE A 37 3.97 4.27 -12.00
C PHE A 37 2.57 4.12 -12.57
N ASP A 38 2.18 2.88 -12.84
CA ASP A 38 0.81 2.51 -13.14
C ASP A 38 0.23 1.76 -11.94
N LEU A 39 -0.74 2.38 -11.28
CA LEU A 39 -1.39 1.85 -10.09
C LEU A 39 -2.75 1.27 -10.43
N PHE A 40 -2.93 -0.02 -10.15
CA PHE A 40 -4.20 -0.73 -10.32
C PHE A 40 -4.93 -0.81 -8.98
N THR A 41 -6.11 -0.18 -8.89
CA THR A 41 -6.92 -0.11 -7.66
C THR A 41 -8.37 -0.46 -7.91
N THR A 42 -9.14 -0.74 -6.85
CA THR A 42 -10.59 -0.88 -6.97
C THR A 42 -11.26 0.46 -7.30
N ARG A 43 -12.37 0.39 -8.04
CA ARG A 43 -13.18 1.59 -8.35
C ARG A 43 -14.00 2.04 -7.15
N MET A 44 -14.79 1.16 -6.54
CA MET A 44 -15.61 1.37 -5.31
C MET A 44 -16.68 2.46 -5.37
N ASP A 45 -16.54 3.46 -6.22
CA ASP A 45 -17.49 4.54 -6.48
C ASP A 45 -17.52 4.85 -7.98
N LEU A 46 -18.71 4.90 -8.57
CA LEU A 46 -18.89 5.21 -9.99
C LEU A 46 -18.62 6.69 -10.32
N SER A 47 -18.66 7.58 -9.32
CA SER A 47 -18.31 8.99 -9.48
C SER A 47 -16.83 9.19 -9.84
N LEU A 48 -15.97 8.24 -9.44
CA LEU A 48 -14.55 8.27 -9.74
C LEU A 48 -14.28 7.87 -11.21
N PRO A 49 -13.30 8.54 -11.86
CA PRO A 49 -12.91 8.20 -13.22
C PRO A 49 -12.27 6.81 -13.27
N ASP A 50 -12.44 6.11 -14.40
CA ASP A 50 -11.79 4.81 -14.63
C ASP A 50 -10.27 4.90 -14.70
N SER A 51 -9.76 6.04 -15.16
CA SER A 51 -8.34 6.35 -15.18
C SER A 51 -8.09 7.83 -14.97
N GLU A 52 -7.05 8.15 -14.22
CA GLU A 52 -6.61 9.53 -13.97
C GLU A 52 -5.12 9.55 -13.63
N ARG A 53 -4.50 10.74 -13.66
CA ARG A 53 -3.11 10.92 -13.20
C ARG A 53 -3.11 11.74 -11.93
N ILE A 54 -2.54 11.19 -10.86
CA ILE A 54 -2.41 11.83 -9.55
C ILE A 54 -0.92 11.94 -9.24
N GLY A 55 -0.36 13.16 -9.34
CA GLY A 55 1.08 13.38 -9.22
C GLY A 55 1.85 12.57 -10.25
N ASN A 56 2.79 11.74 -9.80
CA ASN A 56 3.59 10.87 -10.66
C ASN A 56 2.96 9.48 -10.93
N VAL A 57 1.69 9.28 -10.58
CA VAL A 57 1.02 7.97 -10.68
C VAL A 57 -0.13 8.01 -11.68
N ASN A 58 -0.12 7.13 -12.67
CA ASN A 58 -1.29 6.83 -13.50
C ASN A 58 -2.16 5.82 -12.74
N VAL A 59 -3.35 6.21 -12.35
CA VAL A 59 -4.28 5.40 -11.57
C VAL A 59 -5.29 4.77 -12.51
N PHE A 60 -5.43 3.44 -12.43
CA PHE A 60 -6.39 2.65 -13.18
C PHE A 60 -7.33 1.96 -12.20
N ARG A 61 -8.61 2.33 -12.25
CA ARG A 61 -9.66 1.82 -11.36
C ARG A 61 -10.40 0.69 -12.03
N VAL A 62 -10.42 -0.48 -11.40
CA VAL A 62 -11.17 -1.64 -11.87
C VAL A 62 -12.38 -1.89 -10.99
N GLY A 63 -13.54 -2.09 -11.59
CA GLY A 63 -14.76 -2.29 -10.81
C GLY A 63 -16.03 -1.82 -11.50
N THR A 64 -17.14 -2.04 -10.82
CA THR A 64 -18.46 -1.51 -11.18
C THR A 64 -18.93 -0.47 -10.14
N GLY A 65 -18.05 0.00 -9.25
CA GLY A 65 -18.37 0.92 -8.16
C GLY A 65 -19.19 0.28 -7.03
N ARG A 66 -19.20 -1.06 -6.94
CA ARG A 66 -19.89 -1.79 -5.88
C ARG A 66 -18.86 -2.41 -4.95
N LEU A 67 -18.64 -1.79 -3.79
CA LEU A 67 -17.54 -2.08 -2.86
C LEU A 67 -17.23 -3.58 -2.68
N PHE A 68 -18.25 -4.38 -2.36
CA PHE A 68 -18.07 -5.82 -2.11
C PHE A 68 -17.63 -6.59 -3.36
N LEU A 69 -18.30 -6.37 -4.49
CA LEU A 69 -17.99 -7.03 -5.76
C LEU A 69 -16.63 -6.58 -6.30
N ASP A 70 -16.31 -5.30 -6.16
CA ASP A 70 -15.06 -4.74 -6.63
C ASP A 70 -13.88 -5.36 -5.87
N LYS A 71 -13.96 -5.46 -4.54
CA LYS A 71 -12.91 -6.09 -3.73
C LYS A 71 -12.71 -7.56 -4.04
N ILE A 72 -13.79 -8.32 -4.17
CA ILE A 72 -13.68 -9.76 -4.48
C ILE A 72 -13.14 -9.96 -5.88
N CYS A 73 -13.68 -9.26 -6.88
CA CYS A 73 -13.25 -9.44 -8.28
C CYS A 73 -11.91 -8.76 -8.61
N TYR A 74 -11.39 -7.90 -7.72
CA TYR A 74 -10.18 -7.11 -7.92
C TYR A 74 -8.98 -7.93 -8.39
N PRO A 75 -8.61 -9.06 -7.74
CA PRO A 75 -7.38 -9.77 -8.10
C PRO A 75 -7.33 -10.15 -9.58
N TRP A 76 -8.45 -10.61 -10.13
CA TRP A 76 -8.55 -11.00 -11.54
C TRP A 76 -8.66 -9.79 -12.47
N ARG A 77 -9.46 -8.77 -12.12
CA ARG A 77 -9.67 -7.59 -12.97
C ARG A 77 -8.40 -6.76 -13.10
N ALA A 78 -7.74 -6.45 -11.99
CA ALA A 78 -6.50 -5.67 -11.98
C ALA A 78 -5.37 -6.43 -12.69
N SER A 79 -5.18 -7.72 -12.39
CA SER A 79 -4.17 -8.55 -13.06
C SER A 79 -4.40 -8.63 -14.57
N ARG A 80 -5.65 -8.79 -15.03
CA ARG A 80 -5.97 -8.84 -16.46
C ARG A 80 -5.69 -7.50 -17.17
N LEU A 81 -6.07 -6.38 -16.55
CA LEU A 81 -5.81 -5.05 -17.11
C LEU A 81 -4.29 -4.78 -17.17
N ALA A 82 -3.58 -5.04 -16.08
CA ALA A 82 -2.13 -4.91 -16.03
C ALA A 82 -1.44 -5.79 -17.08
N MET A 83 -1.85 -7.04 -17.26
CA MET A 83 -1.30 -7.91 -18.32
C MET A 83 -1.55 -7.37 -19.73
N LYS A 84 -2.75 -6.81 -19.99
CA LYS A 84 -3.06 -6.16 -21.28
C LYS A 84 -2.10 -4.99 -21.54
N MET A 85 -1.86 -4.16 -20.53
CA MET A 85 -0.95 -3.02 -20.64
C MET A 85 0.51 -3.46 -20.75
N HIS A 86 0.92 -4.49 -20.02
CA HIS A 86 2.25 -5.09 -20.11
C HIS A 86 2.56 -5.58 -21.54
N ALA A 87 1.57 -6.16 -22.23
CA ALA A 87 1.74 -6.61 -23.61
C ALA A 87 1.94 -5.46 -24.60
N GLN A 88 1.45 -4.26 -24.29
CA GLN A 88 1.60 -3.06 -25.12
C GLN A 88 2.90 -2.31 -24.80
N ASN A 89 3.20 -2.15 -23.52
CA ASN A 89 4.40 -1.49 -23.03
C ASN A 89 4.88 -2.19 -21.74
N PRO A 90 5.93 -3.02 -21.81
CA PRO A 90 6.33 -3.89 -20.72
C PRO A 90 6.69 -3.16 -19.42
N TYR A 91 6.14 -3.66 -18.32
CA TYR A 91 6.58 -3.31 -16.97
C TYR A 91 7.92 -3.94 -16.64
N SER A 92 8.78 -3.16 -15.98
CA SER A 92 10.06 -3.60 -15.45
C SER A 92 9.92 -4.26 -14.07
N VAL A 93 8.90 -3.90 -13.29
CA VAL A 93 8.69 -4.41 -11.93
C VAL A 93 7.19 -4.51 -11.60
N ILE A 94 6.83 -5.54 -10.84
CA ILE A 94 5.54 -5.68 -10.15
C ILE A 94 5.75 -5.25 -8.69
N HIS A 95 4.89 -4.38 -8.18
CA HIS A 95 4.96 -3.91 -6.79
C HIS A 95 3.62 -4.11 -6.10
N ALA A 96 3.51 -5.10 -5.22
CA ALA A 96 2.31 -5.30 -4.41
C ALA A 96 2.41 -4.57 -3.07
N ILE A 97 1.34 -3.86 -2.72
CA ILE A 97 1.20 -3.21 -1.43
C ILE A 97 0.29 -4.06 -0.54
N MET A 98 0.90 -4.66 0.48
CA MET A 98 0.33 -5.62 1.44
C MET A 98 -0.04 -6.99 0.85
N ALA A 99 0.11 -8.02 1.68
CA ALA A 99 -0.32 -9.38 1.38
C ALA A 99 -1.82 -9.57 1.65
N ASN A 100 -2.65 -8.97 0.78
CA ASN A 100 -4.10 -9.12 0.74
C ASN A 100 -4.55 -9.36 -0.72
N TYR A 101 -5.75 -8.92 -1.11
CA TYR A 101 -6.21 -9.00 -2.49
C TYR A 101 -5.30 -8.26 -3.50
N ALA A 102 -4.55 -7.22 -3.07
CA ALA A 102 -3.47 -6.59 -3.84
C ALA A 102 -2.34 -7.57 -4.17
N GLY A 103 -1.76 -8.19 -3.14
CA GLY A 103 -0.78 -9.26 -3.28
C GLY A 103 -1.29 -10.45 -4.10
N LEU A 104 -2.55 -10.83 -3.97
CA LEU A 104 -3.14 -11.88 -4.81
C LEU A 104 -3.20 -11.45 -6.29
N SER A 105 -3.53 -10.19 -6.60
CA SER A 105 -3.53 -9.68 -7.97
C SER A 105 -2.12 -9.68 -8.59
N ALA A 106 -1.14 -9.21 -7.83
CA ALA A 106 0.26 -9.22 -8.21
C ALA A 106 0.77 -10.65 -8.44
N LEU A 107 0.41 -11.61 -7.57
CA LEU A 107 0.72 -13.03 -7.76
C LEU A 107 0.14 -13.57 -9.08
N LEU A 108 -1.10 -13.23 -9.40
CA LEU A 108 -1.74 -13.64 -10.67
C LEU A 108 -1.03 -13.04 -11.89
N PHE A 109 -0.51 -11.81 -11.77
CA PHE A 109 0.34 -11.21 -12.80
C PHE A 109 1.69 -11.95 -12.89
N LYS A 110 2.40 -12.12 -11.77
CA LYS A 110 3.72 -12.79 -11.70
C LYS A 110 3.69 -14.21 -12.28
N LYS A 111 2.61 -14.97 -12.05
CA LYS A 111 2.42 -16.30 -12.64
C LYS A 111 2.34 -16.28 -14.17
N ARG A 112 1.85 -15.20 -14.77
CA ARG A 112 1.73 -15.04 -16.24
C ARG A 112 2.96 -14.37 -16.86
N ALA A 113 3.68 -13.55 -16.09
CA ALA A 113 4.89 -12.87 -16.51
C ALA A 113 6.04 -13.18 -15.51
N PRO A 114 6.53 -14.43 -15.46
CA PRO A 114 7.49 -14.86 -14.44
C PRO A 114 8.84 -14.15 -14.50
N SER A 115 9.21 -13.61 -15.67
CA SER A 115 10.44 -12.85 -15.89
C SER A 115 10.42 -11.45 -15.27
N VAL A 116 9.25 -10.91 -14.92
CA VAL A 116 9.14 -9.57 -14.32
C VAL A 116 9.38 -9.69 -12.80
N PRO A 117 10.39 -9.00 -12.24
CA PRO A 117 10.63 -8.96 -10.80
C PRO A 117 9.40 -8.51 -10.00
N TYR A 118 9.15 -9.16 -8.87
CA TYR A 118 8.01 -8.94 -7.99
C TYR A 118 8.47 -8.53 -6.58
N ILE A 119 8.16 -7.28 -6.23
CA ILE A 119 8.35 -6.70 -4.91
C ILE A 119 7.04 -6.79 -4.12
N LEU A 120 7.09 -7.35 -2.92
CA LEU A 120 5.98 -7.28 -1.96
C LEU A 120 6.36 -6.37 -0.80
N THR A 121 5.62 -5.28 -0.62
CA THR A 121 5.80 -4.36 0.51
C THR A 121 4.75 -4.63 1.58
N LEU A 122 5.18 -4.88 2.81
CA LEU A 122 4.33 -5.09 3.97
C LEU A 122 4.16 -3.79 4.76
N GLN A 123 2.91 -3.33 4.84
CA GLN A 123 2.50 -2.07 5.50
C GLN A 123 1.36 -2.26 6.53
N SER A 124 0.86 -3.48 6.73
CA SER A 124 -0.33 -3.71 7.56
C SER A 124 -0.02 -3.96 9.04
N GLY A 125 -0.86 -3.42 9.93
CA GLY A 125 -0.84 -3.71 11.37
C GLY A 125 -1.77 -4.85 11.81
N ASP A 126 -2.46 -5.52 10.86
CA ASP A 126 -3.46 -6.55 11.17
C ASP A 126 -2.84 -7.71 11.95
N SER A 127 -3.50 -8.22 12.98
CA SER A 127 -2.97 -9.33 13.78
C SER A 127 -2.87 -10.65 12.98
N ASP A 128 -1.93 -11.53 13.37
CA ASP A 128 -1.79 -12.85 12.72
C ASP A 128 -3.07 -13.69 12.85
N TRP A 129 -3.82 -13.54 13.95
CA TRP A 129 -5.12 -14.18 14.13
C TRP A 129 -6.14 -13.68 13.10
N PHE A 130 -6.23 -12.36 12.90
CA PHE A 130 -7.14 -11.74 11.95
C PHE A 130 -6.88 -12.20 10.51
N ILE A 131 -5.60 -12.27 10.12
CA ILE A 131 -5.18 -12.76 8.81
C ILE A 131 -5.50 -14.24 8.66
N ARG A 132 -5.15 -15.08 9.65
CA ARG A 132 -5.42 -16.52 9.61
C ARG A 132 -6.90 -16.83 9.41
N MET A 133 -7.78 -16.15 10.13
CA MET A 133 -9.24 -16.33 9.99
C MET A 133 -9.77 -16.01 8.59
N ARG A 134 -9.08 -15.17 7.81
CA ARG A 134 -9.47 -14.79 6.44
C ARG A 134 -8.76 -15.59 5.34
N THR A 135 -7.70 -16.29 5.70
CA THR A 135 -6.79 -16.94 4.75
C THR A 135 -6.74 -18.45 4.87
N TRP A 136 -7.24 -19.04 5.96
CA TRP A 136 -7.14 -20.47 6.23
C TRP A 136 -7.65 -21.36 5.08
N PHE A 137 -8.79 -21.01 4.46
CA PHE A 137 -9.40 -21.82 3.39
C PHE A 137 -8.66 -21.76 2.05
N TRP A 138 -7.73 -20.82 1.88
CA TRP A 138 -6.91 -20.65 0.68
C TRP A 138 -5.42 -20.48 1.02
N HIS A 139 -5.01 -21.02 2.17
CA HIS A 139 -3.69 -20.82 2.77
C HIS A 139 -2.52 -21.07 1.79
N PRO A 140 -2.52 -22.14 0.95
CA PRO A 140 -1.41 -22.35 0.01
C PRO A 140 -1.24 -21.20 -0.99
N TRP A 141 -2.34 -20.60 -1.45
CA TRP A 141 -2.32 -19.46 -2.38
C TRP A 141 -1.92 -18.18 -1.65
N TYR A 142 -2.34 -18.04 -0.40
CA TYR A 142 -1.93 -16.93 0.45
C TYR A 142 -0.41 -16.94 0.69
N CYS A 143 0.17 -18.09 1.05
CA CYS A 143 1.62 -18.27 1.16
C CYS A 143 2.35 -17.89 -0.13
N GLN A 144 1.79 -18.22 -1.30
CA GLN A 144 2.41 -17.87 -2.58
C GLN A 144 2.53 -16.37 -2.84
N ILE A 145 1.71 -15.53 -2.19
CA ILE A 145 1.87 -14.07 -2.28
C ILE A 145 3.25 -13.66 -1.76
N TYR A 146 3.72 -14.32 -0.70
CA TYR A 146 5.04 -14.12 -0.12
C TYR A 146 6.10 -14.90 -0.89
N THR A 147 5.93 -16.21 -1.08
CA THR A 147 6.99 -17.10 -1.59
C THR A 147 7.31 -16.92 -3.08
N LYS A 148 6.49 -16.16 -3.82
CA LYS A 148 6.78 -15.80 -5.22
C LYS A 148 7.36 -14.40 -5.40
N ALA A 149 7.44 -13.60 -4.33
CA ALA A 149 8.17 -12.34 -4.37
C ALA A 149 9.65 -12.61 -4.66
N ASP A 150 10.27 -11.76 -5.46
CA ASP A 150 11.72 -11.77 -5.67
C ASP A 150 12.42 -11.05 -4.50
N ILE A 151 11.79 -10.00 -3.96
CA ILE A 151 12.22 -9.30 -2.74
C ILE A 151 11.01 -8.86 -1.91
N ILE A 152 11.13 -8.88 -0.59
CA ILE A 152 10.12 -8.32 0.32
C ILE A 152 10.68 -7.08 1.00
N THR A 153 9.87 -6.03 1.10
CA THR A 153 10.16 -4.91 1.99
C THR A 153 9.15 -4.87 3.14
N ALA A 154 9.60 -4.50 4.34
CA ALA A 154 8.75 -4.44 5.52
C ALA A 154 9.05 -3.19 6.33
N ILE A 155 8.01 -2.56 6.90
CA ILE A 155 8.20 -1.36 7.75
C ILE A 155 8.67 -1.69 9.17
N SER A 156 8.77 -2.97 9.55
CA SER A 156 9.17 -3.41 10.89
C SER A 156 9.68 -4.85 10.93
N ASN A 157 10.42 -5.20 11.98
CA ASN A 157 10.86 -6.58 12.26
C ASN A 157 9.69 -7.56 12.35
N TRP A 158 8.58 -7.16 12.98
CA TRP A 158 7.42 -8.03 13.12
C TRP A 158 6.79 -8.43 11.77
N LEU A 159 6.76 -7.50 10.80
CA LEU A 159 6.30 -7.79 9.44
C LEU A 159 7.30 -8.63 8.65
N LYS A 160 8.60 -8.40 8.85
CA LYS A 160 9.64 -9.30 8.33
C LYS A 160 9.42 -10.72 8.83
N ASP A 161 9.25 -10.92 10.13
CA ASP A 161 9.06 -12.25 10.72
C ASP A 161 7.77 -12.92 10.21
N ARG A 162 6.71 -12.13 9.97
CA ARG A 162 5.49 -12.63 9.32
C ARG A 162 5.78 -13.23 7.95
N SER A 163 6.57 -12.55 7.14
CA SER A 163 6.91 -13.06 5.80
C SER A 163 7.65 -14.39 5.85
N VAL A 164 8.53 -14.56 6.83
CA VAL A 164 9.25 -15.83 7.11
C VAL A 164 8.27 -16.91 7.56
N ARG A 165 7.32 -16.60 8.46
CA ARG A 165 6.27 -17.54 8.90
C ARG A 165 5.41 -18.05 7.73
N TYR A 166 5.16 -17.22 6.73
CA TYR A 166 4.46 -17.62 5.50
C TYR A 166 5.35 -18.30 4.45
N GLY A 167 6.61 -18.57 4.77
CA GLY A 167 7.52 -19.42 4.02
C GLY A 167 8.45 -18.69 3.06
N TYR A 168 8.55 -17.36 3.14
CA TYR A 168 9.52 -16.62 2.33
C TYR A 168 10.95 -16.92 2.78
N LYS A 169 11.85 -17.11 1.81
CA LYS A 169 13.26 -17.50 2.04
C LYS A 169 14.27 -16.60 1.33
N GLY A 170 13.80 -15.58 0.61
CA GLY A 170 14.65 -14.63 -0.11
C GLY A 170 14.98 -13.41 0.75
N ASP A 171 15.42 -12.35 0.07
CA ASP A 171 15.88 -11.12 0.72
C ASP A 171 14.71 -10.29 1.26
N ILE A 172 14.85 -9.86 2.53
CA ILE A 172 13.86 -9.02 3.20
C ILE A 172 14.55 -7.75 3.70
N GLU A 173 14.15 -6.61 3.15
CA GLU A 173 14.66 -5.30 3.57
C GLU A 173 13.69 -4.62 4.53
N ILE A 174 14.22 -4.12 5.65
CA ILE A 174 13.43 -3.32 6.59
C ILE A 174 13.56 -1.85 6.19
N ILE A 175 12.47 -1.29 5.67
CA ILE A 175 12.39 0.10 5.24
C ILE A 175 11.21 0.75 5.98
N PRO A 176 11.44 1.38 7.15
CA PRO A 176 10.40 2.08 7.89
C PRO A 176 9.81 3.24 7.06
N ASN A 177 8.54 3.56 7.31
CA ASN A 177 7.97 4.79 6.75
C ASN A 177 8.68 6.01 7.33
N GLY A 178 8.97 6.99 6.48
CA GLY A 178 9.51 8.28 6.90
C GLY A 178 8.46 9.20 7.53
N VAL A 179 8.93 10.31 8.09
CA VAL A 179 8.10 11.42 8.58
C VAL A 179 8.60 12.71 7.97
N ASP A 180 7.68 13.62 7.67
CA ASP A 180 8.01 14.95 7.17
C ASP A 180 8.49 15.82 8.34
N ILE A 181 9.80 15.99 8.47
CA ILE A 181 10.40 16.70 9.60
C ILE A 181 9.97 18.17 9.61
N GLU A 182 9.87 18.82 8.44
CA GLU A 182 9.49 20.24 8.35
C GLU A 182 8.06 20.46 8.88
N LYS A 183 7.18 19.46 8.70
CA LYS A 183 5.80 19.52 9.20
C LYS A 183 5.68 19.25 10.70
N PHE A 184 6.57 18.45 11.29
CA PHE A 184 6.44 17.98 12.68
C PHE A 184 7.43 18.63 13.66
N ASP A 185 8.51 19.23 13.18
CA ASP A 185 9.46 20.01 13.98
C ASP A 185 9.05 21.48 14.02
N ILE A 186 7.80 21.72 14.44
CA ILE A 186 7.25 23.07 14.60
C ILE A 186 7.52 23.59 16.00
N GLN A 187 8.08 24.79 16.09
CA GLN A 187 8.18 25.55 17.32
C GLN A 187 6.94 26.44 17.43
N ILE A 188 6.13 26.23 18.47
CA ILE A 188 4.98 27.08 18.79
C ILE A 188 5.35 28.02 19.94
N SER A 189 4.77 29.22 19.96
CA SER A 189 5.02 30.17 21.05
C SER A 189 4.35 29.70 22.36
N ASP A 190 4.80 30.25 23.50
CA ASP A 190 4.18 29.96 24.79
C ASP A 190 2.71 30.41 24.82
N GLU A 191 2.38 31.53 24.16
CA GLU A 191 0.98 31.99 24.04
C GLU A 191 0.12 31.01 23.23
N GLU A 192 0.65 30.50 22.11
CA GLU A 192 -0.05 29.51 21.29
C GLU A 192 -0.24 28.20 22.06
N ARG A 193 0.79 27.74 22.75
CA ARG A 193 0.73 26.55 23.61
C ARG A 193 -0.31 26.71 24.72
N ALA A 194 -0.33 27.86 25.40
CA ALA A 194 -1.32 28.15 26.44
C ALA A 194 -2.76 28.19 25.87
N SER A 195 -2.93 28.76 24.68
CA SER A 195 -4.20 28.80 23.97
C SER A 195 -4.72 27.39 23.64
N ILE A 196 -3.86 26.53 23.07
CA ILE A 196 -4.21 25.12 22.77
C ILE A 196 -4.59 24.37 24.05
N ARG A 197 -3.80 24.49 25.12
CA ARG A 197 -4.09 23.84 26.41
C ARG A 197 -5.44 24.28 26.98
N LYS A 198 -5.70 25.59 26.98
CA LYS A 198 -6.97 26.15 27.42
C LYS A 198 -8.15 25.62 26.59
N SER A 199 -7.97 25.41 25.28
CA SER A 199 -9.00 24.84 24.40
C SER A 199 -9.39 23.40 24.77
N TRP A 200 -8.46 22.65 25.38
CA TRP A 200 -8.70 21.30 25.90
C TRP A 200 -9.22 21.29 27.36
N GLY A 201 -9.39 22.47 27.96
CA GLY A 201 -9.75 22.61 29.38
C GLY A 201 -8.61 22.28 30.35
N ALA A 202 -7.37 22.24 29.86
CA ALA A 202 -6.18 21.98 30.68
C ALA A 202 -5.60 23.30 31.22
N CYS A 203 -5.28 23.31 32.51
CA CYS A 203 -4.52 24.35 33.19
C CYS A 203 -3.03 24.27 32.84
N GLU A 204 -2.27 25.32 33.14
CA GLU A 204 -0.82 25.40 32.85
C GLU A 204 -0.04 24.23 33.47
N ASN A 205 -0.39 23.83 34.69
CA ASN A 205 0.31 22.79 35.46
C ASN A 205 -0.20 21.36 35.23
N ASP A 206 -1.22 21.16 34.39
CA ASP A 206 -1.78 19.82 34.17
C ASP A 206 -0.83 18.94 33.37
N PHE A 207 -0.70 17.67 33.77
CA PHE A 207 -0.04 16.67 32.96
C PHE A 207 -1.01 16.16 31.88
N VAL A 208 -0.72 16.47 30.62
CA VAL A 208 -1.59 16.13 29.47
C VAL A 208 -1.01 14.94 28.72
N VAL A 209 -1.80 13.86 28.62
CA VAL A 209 -1.48 12.71 27.76
C VAL A 209 -2.36 12.77 26.52
N ILE A 210 -1.74 12.73 25.35
CA ILE A 210 -2.43 12.76 24.06
C ILE A 210 -2.28 11.41 23.39
N THR A 211 -3.38 10.87 22.88
CA THR A 211 -3.38 9.70 21.99
C THR A 211 -3.95 10.09 20.62
N THR A 212 -3.15 9.94 19.57
CA THR A 212 -3.54 10.21 18.19
C THR A 212 -3.55 8.90 17.41
N SER A 213 -4.61 8.11 17.59
CA SER A 213 -4.79 6.82 16.91
C SER A 213 -6.22 6.63 16.44
N ARG A 214 -6.43 5.82 15.40
CA ARG A 214 -7.77 5.37 15.01
C ARG A 214 -8.37 4.54 16.14
N LEU A 215 -9.59 4.87 16.54
CA LEU A 215 -10.39 4.03 17.44
C LEU A 215 -11.04 2.92 16.61
N VAL A 216 -10.44 1.73 16.67
CA VAL A 216 -10.92 0.54 15.96
C VAL A 216 -11.42 -0.48 16.98
N TYR A 217 -12.60 -1.06 16.72
CA TYR A 217 -13.26 -2.08 17.55
C TYR A 217 -13.27 -3.44 16.85
#